data_AF-A0A956RZK0-F1
#
_entry.id   AF-A0A956RZK0-F1
#
_cell.length_a   1.000
_cell.length_b   1.000
_cell.length_c   1.000
_cell.angle_alpha   90.00
_cell.angle_beta   90.00
_cell.angle_gamma   90.00
#
_symmetry.space_group_name_H-M   'P 1'
#
loop_
_entity.id
_entity.type
_entity.pdbx_description
1 polymer ?
#
loop_
_entity_poly.entity_id
_entity_poly.type
_entity_poly.pdbx_seq_one_letter_code
_entity_poly.pdbx_strand_id
1 'polypeptide(L)'
;MPIDTYLQEEQPVKRKVTITLEEHLIPRAKRYAASQGVSLSSLIEEALDRMTSRPTTGVVERWRGRFELADRDDDRYRALAAKYR
;
A
#
# COMPACT_ATOMS: atom_id res chain seq x y z
N MET A 1 -12.41 -0.87 -31.68
CA MET A 1 -12.05 -2.08 -30.91
C MET A 1 -11.60 -1.63 -29.53
N PRO A 2 -12.18 -2.12 -28.42
CA PRO A 2 -11.73 -1.71 -27.09
C PRO A 2 -10.46 -2.49 -26.71
N ILE A 3 -9.47 -1.78 -26.17
CA ILE A 3 -8.30 -2.39 -25.54
C ILE A 3 -8.60 -2.34 -24.04
N ASP A 4 -9.17 -3.43 -23.51
CA ASP A 4 -9.22 -3.64 -22.08
C ASP A 4 -7.79 -3.77 -21.56
N THR A 5 -7.29 -2.68 -20.99
CA THR A 5 -6.00 -2.65 -20.30
C THR A 5 -6.19 -3.33 -18.96
N TYR A 6 -5.78 -4.58 -18.89
CA TYR A 6 -5.66 -5.32 -17.62
C TYR A 6 -4.62 -4.62 -16.75
N LEU A 7 -5.07 -3.89 -15.74
CA LEU A 7 -4.25 -3.54 -14.58
C LEU A 7 -3.93 -4.85 -13.86
N GLN A 8 -2.76 -5.43 -14.14
CA GLN A 8 -2.23 -6.48 -13.28
C GLN A 8 -1.91 -5.82 -11.93
N GLU A 9 -2.76 -6.06 -10.94
CA GLU A 9 -2.44 -5.80 -9.55
C GLU A 9 -1.20 -6.64 -9.19
N GLU A 10 -0.03 -6.02 -9.16
CA GLU A 10 1.21 -6.68 -8.77
C GLU A 10 1.08 -7.17 -7.33
N GLN A 11 0.89 -8.47 -7.16
CA GLN A 11 0.88 -9.10 -5.84
C GLN A 11 2.26 -8.92 -5.20
N PRO A 12 2.38 -8.34 -3.99
CA PRO A 12 3.67 -8.08 -3.38
C PRO A 12 4.40 -9.40 -3.08
N VAL A 13 5.66 -9.48 -3.53
CA VAL A 13 6.49 -10.68 -3.37
C VAL A 13 6.88 -10.87 -1.91
N LYS A 14 6.40 -11.94 -1.28
CA LYS A 14 6.76 -12.30 0.11
C LYS A 14 8.13 -12.97 0.16
N ARG A 15 8.93 -12.63 1.17
CA ARG A 15 10.25 -13.23 1.46
C ARG A 15 10.25 -13.85 2.86
N LYS A 16 10.91 -15.00 3.02
CA LYS A 16 11.02 -15.69 4.31
C LYS A 16 12.13 -15.05 5.15
N VAL A 17 11.81 -14.73 6.40
CA VAL A 17 12.77 -14.31 7.43
C VAL A 17 12.70 -15.30 8.59
N THR A 18 13.87 -15.71 9.10
CA THR A 18 13.99 -16.52 10.32
C THR A 18 14.52 -15.63 11.43
N ILE A 19 13.83 -15.58 12.56
CA ILE A 19 14.22 -14.79 13.74
C ILE A 19 14.37 -15.71 14.95
N THR A 20 15.31 -15.39 15.83
CA THR A 20 15.49 -16.06 17.11
C THR A 20 14.79 -15.25 18.18
N LEU A 21 13.97 -15.91 18.99
CA LEU A 21 13.20 -15.32 20.08
C LEU A 21 13.32 -16.22 21.30
N GLU A 22 13.13 -15.64 22.49
CA GLU A 22 12.97 -16.41 23.72
C GLU A 22 11.78 -17.37 23.59
N GLU A 23 11.96 -18.62 24.03
CA GLU A 23 10.97 -19.70 23.86
C GLU A 23 9.59 -19.32 24.40
N HIS A 24 9.57 -18.66 25.56
CA HIS A 24 8.35 -18.24 26.25
C HIS A 24 7.56 -17.15 25.49
N LEU A 25 8.19 -16.43 24.55
CA LEU A 25 7.53 -15.39 23.76
C LEU A 25 6.73 -15.97 22.58
N ILE A 26 7.15 -17.11 22.04
CA ILE A 26 6.50 -17.76 20.89
C ILE A 26 5.02 -18.08 21.16
N PRO A 27 4.65 -18.79 22.25
CA PRO A 27 3.25 -19.10 22.53
C PRO A 27 2.43 -17.85 22.87
N ARG A 28 3.03 -16.86 23.53
CA ARG A 28 2.37 -15.58 23.86
C ARG A 28 2.04 -14.80 22.59
N ALA A 29 2.99 -14.67 21.67
CA ALA A 29 2.81 -13.97 20.42
C ALA A 29 1.77 -14.65 19.52
N LYS A 30 1.79 -15.99 19.44
CA LYS A 30 0.76 -16.76 18.70
C LYS A 30 -0.63 -16.58 19.30
N ARG A 31 -0.77 -16.66 20.62
CA ARG A 31 -2.05 -16.43 21.31
C ARG A 31 -2.57 -15.02 21.07
N TYR A 32 -1.69 -14.02 21.13
CA TYR A 32 -2.05 -12.64 20.85
C TYR A 32 -2.54 -12.50 19.40
N ALA A 33 -1.78 -12.99 18.40
CA ALA A 33 -2.20 -12.95 17.00
C ALA A 33 -3.56 -13.63 16.77
N ALA A 34 -3.76 -14.82 17.35
CA ALA A 34 -5.04 -15.54 17.28
C ALA A 34 -6.20 -14.77 17.93
N SER A 35 -5.96 -14.10 19.07
CA SER A 35 -6.98 -13.25 19.71
C SER A 35 -7.38 -12.04 18.87
N GLN A 36 -6.51 -11.62 17.96
CA GLN A 36 -6.76 -10.54 16.99
C GLN A 36 -7.26 -11.07 15.64
N GLY A 37 -7.47 -12.39 15.50
CA GLY A 37 -7.93 -13.01 14.25
C GLY A 37 -6.89 -13.00 13.12
N VAL A 38 -5.62 -12.78 13.42
CA VAL A 38 -4.54 -12.67 12.41
C VAL A 38 -3.44 -13.71 12.63
N SER A 39 -2.61 -13.89 11.60
CA SER A 39 -1.41 -14.74 11.70
C SER A 39 -0.26 -14.03 12.42
N LEU A 40 0.66 -14.79 13.01
CA LEU A 40 1.87 -14.23 13.61
C LEU A 40 2.74 -13.49 12.58
N SER A 41 2.83 -13.97 11.34
CA SER A 41 3.55 -13.28 10.26
C SER A 41 2.91 -11.94 9.93
N SER A 42 1.57 -11.87 9.85
CA SER A 42 0.85 -10.62 9.60
C SER A 42 1.06 -9.62 10.72
N LEU A 43 1.03 -10.09 11.97
CA LEU A 43 1.30 -9.26 13.15
C LEU A 43 2.72 -8.68 13.13
N ILE A 44 3.72 -9.49 12.77
CA ILE A 44 5.12 -9.05 12.67
C ILE A 44 5.29 -8.08 11.50
N GLU A 45 4.69 -8.36 10.34
CA GLU A 45 4.69 -7.47 9.17
C GLU A 45 4.13 -6.09 9.55
N GLU A 46 2.96 -6.02 10.20
CA GLU A 46 2.34 -4.76 10.64
C GLU A 46 3.20 -4.02 11.69
N ALA A 47 3.78 -4.75 12.65
CA ALA A 47 4.65 -4.14 13.65
C ALA A 47 5.90 -3.52 13.00
N LEU A 48 6.54 -4.26 12.08
CA LEU A 48 7.69 -3.76 11.33
C LEU A 48 7.29 -2.57 10.47
N ASP A 49 6.18 -2.64 9.74
CA ASP A 49 5.69 -1.55 8.89
C ASP A 49 5.46 -0.27 9.70
N ARG A 50 4.78 -0.36 10.86
CA ARG A 50 4.59 0.79 11.77
C ARG A 50 5.89 1.37 12.30
N MET A 51 6.88 0.51 12.62
CA MET A 51 8.17 0.95 13.14
C MET A 51 9.06 1.58 12.07
N THR A 52 8.97 1.10 10.83
CA THR A 52 9.80 1.57 9.70
C THR A 52 9.15 2.68 8.89
N SER A 53 7.83 2.84 9.00
CA SER A 53 7.09 3.95 8.43
C SER A 53 7.50 5.23 9.15
N ARG A 54 8.49 5.95 8.58
CA ARG A 54 8.57 7.40 8.78
C ARG A 54 7.20 7.99 8.42
N PRO A 55 6.76 9.11 9.03
CA PRO A 55 5.63 9.87 8.54
C PRO A 55 6.00 10.50 7.20
N THR A 56 6.02 9.69 6.15
CA THR A 56 6.03 10.11 4.77
C THR A 56 4.59 9.97 4.34
N THR A 57 3.89 11.09 4.23
CA THR A 57 2.62 11.22 3.50
C THR A 57 2.58 10.23 2.35
N GLY A 58 1.84 9.14 2.57
CA GLY A 58 1.82 7.98 1.70
C GLY A 58 1.36 8.40 0.31
N VAL A 59 1.87 7.74 -0.72
CA VAL A 59 1.51 8.02 -2.12
C VAL A 59 -0.02 8.02 -2.29
N VAL A 60 -0.74 7.14 -1.60
CA VAL A 60 -2.22 7.11 -1.63
C VAL A 60 -2.86 8.38 -1.02
N GLU A 61 -2.34 8.87 0.11
CA GLU A 61 -2.79 10.11 0.78
C GLU A 61 -2.52 11.34 -0.09
N ARG A 62 -1.35 11.36 -0.75
CA ARG A 62 -0.90 12.44 -1.63
C ARG A 62 -1.73 12.57 -2.91
N TRP A 63 -2.37 11.48 -3.33
CA TRP A 63 -3.25 11.44 -4.50
C TRP A 63 -4.70 11.76 -4.12
N ARG A 64 -5.16 11.30 -2.95
CA ARG A 64 -6.52 11.61 -2.46
C ARG A 64 -6.70 13.10 -2.12
N GLY A 65 -5.66 13.77 -1.63
CA GLY A 65 -5.71 15.19 -1.26
C GLY A 65 -5.51 16.19 -2.41
N ARG A 66 -5.24 15.75 -3.64
CA ARG A 66 -4.97 16.65 -4.80
C ARG A 66 -5.79 16.32 -6.04
N PHE A 67 -6.78 15.44 -5.93
CA PHE A 67 -7.69 15.16 -7.03
C PHE A 67 -8.77 16.24 -7.10
N GLU A 68 -8.39 17.42 -7.54
CA GLU A 68 -9.34 18.42 -8.02
C GLU A 68 -9.53 18.18 -9.53
N LEU A 69 -10.79 18.08 -9.98
CA LEU A 69 -11.08 18.06 -11.41
C LEU A 69 -10.50 19.34 -12.02
N ALA A 70 -9.51 19.19 -12.92
CA ALA A 70 -9.03 20.31 -13.70
C ALA A 70 -10.20 20.87 -14.51
N ASP A 71 -10.57 22.11 -14.23
CA ASP A 71 -11.67 22.78 -14.91
C ASP A 71 -11.30 22.98 -16.39
N ARG A 72 -12.29 22.88 -17.29
CA ARG A 72 -12.05 22.82 -18.76
C ARG A 72 -11.38 24.08 -19.35
N ASP A 73 -11.22 25.13 -18.56
CA ASP A 73 -10.59 26.38 -18.95
C ASP A 73 -9.10 26.48 -18.61
N ASP A 74 -8.47 25.43 -18.09
CA ASP A 74 -7.02 25.40 -17.92
C ASP A 74 -6.31 25.41 -19.28
N ASP A 75 -5.44 26.40 -19.49
CA ASP A 75 -4.62 26.57 -20.71
C ASP A 75 -3.82 25.30 -21.05
N ARG A 76 -3.41 24.55 -20.03
CA ARG A 76 -2.72 23.27 -20.18
C ARG A 76 -3.62 22.17 -20.71
N TYR A 77 -4.91 22.18 -20.34
CA TYR A 77 -5.92 21.26 -20.86
C TYR A 77 -6.24 21.56 -22.32
N ARG A 78 -6.38 22.85 -22.68
CA ARG A 78 -6.60 23.28 -24.07
C ARG A 78 -5.43 22.90 -24.99
N ALA A 79 -4.19 23.07 -24.51
CA ALA A 79 -2.99 22.66 -25.25
C ALA A 79 -2.92 21.15 -25.49
N LEU A 80 -3.37 20.35 -24.53
CA LEU A 80 -3.39 18.90 -24.65
C LEU A 80 -4.52 18.42 -25.59
N ALA A 81 -5.71 19.03 -25.51
CA ALA A 81 -6.83 18.73 -26.38
C ALA A 81 -6.54 19.05 -27.85
N ALA A 82 -5.77 20.11 -28.14
CA ALA A 82 -5.35 20.45 -29.49
C ALA A 82 -4.33 19.45 -30.09
N LYS A 83 -3.55 18.78 -29.24
CA LYS A 83 -2.50 17.83 -29.67
C LYS A 83 -3.04 16.44 -30.02
N TYR A 84 -4.18 16.04 -29.47
CA TYR A 84 -4.75 14.70 -29.59
C TYR A 84 -6.13 14.69 -30.28
N ARG A 85 -6.47 15.75 -31.01
CA ARG A 85 -7.67 15.81 -31.85
C ARG A 85 -7.37 15.38 -33.28
#